data_AF-R2V1B5-F1
#
_entry.id   AF-R2V1B5-F1
#
_cell.length_a   1.000
_cell.length_b   1.000
_cell.length_c   1.000
_cell.angle_alpha   90.00
_cell.angle_beta   90.00
_cell.angle_gamma   90.00
#
_symmetry.space_group_name_H-M   'P 1'
#
loop_
_entity.id
_entity.type
_entity.pdbx_description
1 polymer ?
#
loop_
_entity_poly.entity_id
_entity_poly.type
_entity_poly.pdbx_seq_one_letter_code
_entity_poly.pdbx_strand_id
1 'polypeptide(L)'
;MLEIRRIEKEFCKRLKVYKKDIEDRWEEVDEYDIIEYRPSNKIINDYIDLWSVGAGYTLWIDPEVLCTLGCVDITIYYNKMFAVSKDRDGIFINQLPALKKMIDIFYGTPFSLQIKKIKGLEFVRYEVDIPKVFTNNFSELLVFTKILDECLHRVNKFVDND
;
A
#
# COMPACT_ATOMS: atom_id res chain seq x y z
N MET A 1 -30.15 2.85 -7.92
CA MET A 1 -30.10 3.86 -6.83
C MET A 1 -30.29 3.29 -5.42
N LEU A 2 -31.39 2.61 -5.07
CA LEU A 2 -31.61 2.09 -3.70
C LEU A 2 -30.57 1.04 -3.24
N GLU A 3 -30.13 0.19 -4.17
CA GLU A 3 -29.14 -0.85 -3.90
C GLU A 3 -27.74 -0.30 -3.64
N ILE A 4 -27.33 0.72 -4.41
CA ILE A 4 -26.06 1.43 -4.23
C ILE A 4 -26.02 2.12 -2.86
N ARG A 5 -27.07 2.85 -2.50
CA ARG A 5 -27.19 3.47 -1.17
C ARG A 5 -27.14 2.45 -0.03
N ARG A 6 -27.63 1.23 -0.26
CA ARG A 6 -27.55 0.14 0.73
C ARG A 6 -26.11 -0.37 0.87
N ILE A 7 -25.41 -0.57 -0.25
CA ILE A 7 -24.00 -0.99 -0.29
C ILE A 7 -23.11 0.04 0.40
N GLU A 8 -23.24 1.33 0.05
CA GLU A 8 -22.51 2.42 0.69
C GLU A 8 -22.78 2.48 2.20
N LYS A 9 -24.05 2.43 2.62
CA LYS A 9 -24.39 2.48 4.04
C LYS A 9 -23.79 1.31 4.83
N GLU A 10 -23.78 0.12 4.25
CA GLU A 10 -23.20 -1.07 4.87
C GLU A 10 -21.66 -1.00 4.88
N PHE A 11 -21.06 -0.45 3.83
CA PHE A 11 -19.63 -0.17 3.75
C PHE A 11 -19.20 0.81 4.84
N CYS A 12 -19.87 1.97 4.95
CA CYS A 12 -19.53 2.99 5.95
C CYS A 12 -19.65 2.49 7.40
N LYS A 13 -20.54 1.54 7.69
CA LYS A 13 -20.61 0.92 9.02
C LYS A 13 -19.36 0.09 9.32
N ARG A 14 -18.92 -0.72 8.35
CA ARG A 14 -17.74 -1.58 8.48
C ARG A 14 -16.45 -0.77 8.49
N LEU A 15 -16.40 0.27 7.67
CA LEU A 15 -15.25 1.16 7.56
C LEU A 15 -14.88 1.77 8.92
N LYS A 16 -15.86 2.13 9.74
CA LYS A 16 -15.60 2.61 11.12
C LYS A 16 -14.87 1.60 12.00
N VAL A 17 -15.18 0.31 11.84
CA VAL A 17 -14.51 -0.77 12.58
C VAL A 17 -13.10 -0.97 12.03
N TYR A 18 -12.95 -1.02 10.70
CA TYR A 18 -11.65 -1.18 10.05
C TYR A 18 -10.70 -0.03 10.37
N LYS A 19 -11.18 1.21 10.28
CA LYS A 19 -10.42 2.42 10.62
C LYS A 19 -9.88 2.33 12.04
N LYS A 20 -10.77 2.03 13.00
CA LYS A 20 -10.36 1.87 14.40
C LYS A 20 -9.30 0.78 14.57
N ASP A 21 -9.48 -0.38 13.94
CA ASP A 21 -8.51 -1.47 14.01
C ASP A 21 -7.13 -1.10 13.43
N ILE A 22 -7.08 -0.24 12.40
CA ILE A 22 -5.84 0.28 11.83
C ILE A 22 -5.21 1.30 12.78
N GLU A 23 -5.98 2.27 13.26
CA GLU A 23 -5.51 3.31 14.20
C GLU A 23 -5.04 2.72 15.54
N ASP A 24 -5.64 1.63 16.01
CA ASP A 24 -5.23 0.93 17.23
C ASP A 24 -3.87 0.21 17.08
N ARG A 25 -3.35 0.05 15.85
CA ARG A 25 -2.14 -0.74 15.53
C ARG A 25 -0.96 0.08 15.03
N TRP A 26 -1.21 1.23 14.41
CA TRP A 26 -0.18 2.11 13.86
C TRP A 26 -0.39 3.53 14.38
N GLU A 27 0.67 4.15 14.88
CA GLU A 27 0.59 5.45 15.56
C GLU A 27 0.41 6.62 14.58
N GLU A 28 0.97 6.52 13.37
CA GLU A 28 0.80 7.52 12.31
C GLU A 28 0.12 6.95 11.07
N VAL A 29 -1.18 7.25 10.96
CA VAL A 29 -2.05 6.82 9.88
C VAL A 29 -2.65 8.05 9.23
N ASP A 30 -2.27 8.29 7.98
CA ASP A 30 -2.94 9.29 7.16
C ASP A 30 -4.04 8.61 6.34
N GLU A 31 -5.27 9.02 6.58
CA GLU A 31 -6.36 8.76 5.65
C GLU A 31 -6.16 9.67 4.45
N TYR A 32 -5.74 9.11 3.33
CA TYR A 32 -5.76 9.85 2.07
C TYR A 32 -7.07 9.56 1.37
N ASP A 33 -7.73 10.64 0.93
CA ASP A 33 -8.75 10.55 -0.09
C ASP A 33 -8.10 9.91 -1.32
N ILE A 34 -8.39 8.63 -1.59
CA ILE A 34 -8.10 8.04 -2.89
C ILE A 34 -9.03 8.73 -3.89
N ILE A 35 -8.59 9.88 -4.37
CA ILE A 35 -8.95 10.39 -5.68
C ILE A 35 -8.09 9.63 -6.71
N GLU A 36 -8.19 8.30 -6.76
CA GLU A 36 -8.13 7.62 -8.06
C GLU A 36 -9.51 7.78 -8.70
N TYR A 37 -9.87 9.03 -8.94
CA TYR A 37 -10.90 9.38 -9.89
C TYR A 37 -10.18 9.66 -11.21
N ARG A 38 -10.40 8.85 -12.23
CA ARG A 38 -10.28 9.32 -13.61
C ARG A 38 -11.39 8.67 -14.47
N PRO A 39 -12.25 9.41 -15.18
CA PRO A 39 -12.41 10.86 -15.30
C PRO A 39 -13.82 11.39 -14.94
N SER A 40 -13.86 12.71 -14.75
CA SER A 40 -15.00 13.62 -14.77
C SER A 40 -15.42 14.20 -13.43
N ASN A 41 -15.02 15.45 -13.25
CA ASN A 41 -15.80 16.48 -12.57
C ASN A 41 -17.24 16.48 -13.12
N LYS A 42 -18.03 15.53 -12.64
CA LYS A 42 -19.47 15.37 -12.73
C LYS A 42 -19.75 13.95 -12.27
N ILE A 43 -20.73 13.83 -11.37
CA ILE A 43 -21.63 12.70 -11.34
C ILE A 43 -22.19 12.53 -12.77
N ILE A 44 -21.51 11.75 -13.61
CA ILE A 44 -22.06 11.22 -14.86
C ILE A 44 -22.23 9.73 -14.56
N ASN A 45 -23.46 9.40 -14.18
CA ASN A 45 -24.02 8.06 -14.03
C ASN A 45 -23.53 7.20 -12.86
N ASP A 46 -24.16 7.36 -11.68
CA ASP A 46 -24.86 6.32 -10.90
C ASP A 46 -24.34 4.86 -10.84
N TYR A 47 -23.05 4.58 -11.04
CA TYR A 47 -22.49 3.22 -10.92
C TYR A 47 -21.22 3.22 -10.06
N ILE A 48 -21.42 2.90 -8.78
CA ILE A 48 -20.36 2.32 -7.95
C ILE A 48 -20.27 0.85 -8.34
N ASP A 49 -19.15 0.45 -8.95
CA ASP A 49 -18.83 -0.97 -9.09
C ASP A 49 -18.33 -1.50 -7.75
N LEU A 50 -18.65 -2.75 -7.43
CA LEU A 50 -18.14 -3.41 -6.23
C LEU A 50 -16.59 -3.50 -6.26
N TRP A 51 -15.97 -3.47 -7.44
CA TRP A 51 -14.51 -3.40 -7.60
C TRP A 51 -13.92 -2.00 -7.44
N SER A 52 -14.74 -0.97 -7.25
CA SER A 52 -14.26 0.36 -6.94
C SER A 52 -13.66 0.41 -5.53
N VAL A 53 -12.62 1.24 -5.36
CA VAL A 53 -12.04 1.53 -4.05
C VAL A 53 -13.06 2.32 -3.24
N GLY A 54 -13.33 1.85 -2.03
CA GLY A 54 -14.21 2.54 -1.08
C GLY A 54 -13.45 3.36 -0.05
N ALA A 55 -12.22 2.98 0.29
CA ALA A 55 -11.34 3.73 1.19
C ALA A 55 -9.87 3.37 0.98
N GLY A 56 -8.98 4.28 1.38
CA GLY A 56 -7.54 4.10 1.38
C GLY A 56 -6.91 4.64 2.65
N TYR A 57 -5.87 3.97 3.11
CA TYR A 57 -5.03 4.44 4.22
C TYR A 57 -3.58 4.34 3.79
N THR A 58 -2.77 5.27 4.27
CA THR A 58 -1.34 5.25 4.08
C THR A 58 -0.68 5.27 5.44
N LEU A 59 0.17 4.30 5.66
CA LEU A 59 0.89 4.09 6.91
C LEU A 59 2.33 4.52 6.71
N TRP A 60 2.79 5.46 7.53
CA TRP A 60 4.17 5.90 7.51
C TRP A 60 5.03 4.90 8.28
N ILE A 61 6.09 4.42 7.63
CA ILE A 61 6.96 3.37 8.17
C ILE A 61 7.88 3.93 9.25
N ASP A 62 8.34 5.18 9.09
CA ASP A 62 9.13 5.89 10.10
C ASP A 62 8.99 7.41 9.92
N PRO A 63 8.13 8.07 10.70
CA PRO A 63 7.89 9.50 10.57
C PRO A 63 9.00 10.36 11.18
N GLU A 64 9.77 9.80 12.13
CA GLU A 64 10.87 10.51 12.80
C GLU A 64 12.15 10.49 11.97
N VAL A 65 12.37 9.43 11.19
CA VAL A 65 13.52 9.28 10.29
C VAL A 65 13.05 9.42 8.85
N LEU A 66 12.60 10.62 8.42
CA LEU A 66 12.36 11.02 7.02
C LEU A 66 12.32 9.83 6.04
N CYS A 67 11.32 8.94 6.18
CA CYS A 67 11.45 7.55 5.73
C CYS A 67 11.94 7.51 4.28
N THR A 68 13.17 7.05 4.03
CA THR A 68 13.71 6.96 2.66
C THR A 68 12.93 5.96 1.81
N LEU A 69 12.17 5.10 2.49
CA LEU A 69 11.23 4.15 1.92
C LEU A 69 9.77 4.64 2.00
N GLY A 70 9.46 5.87 2.38
CA GLY A 70 8.10 6.43 2.36
C GLY A 70 7.06 5.63 3.17
N CYS A 71 5.97 5.24 2.50
CA CYS A 71 4.78 4.70 3.14
C CYS A 71 4.32 3.33 2.58
N VAL A 72 3.42 2.68 3.34
CA VAL A 72 2.66 1.47 2.96
C VAL A 72 1.21 1.87 2.72
N ASP A 73 0.63 1.39 1.61
CA ASP A 73 -0.77 1.65 1.28
C ASP A 73 -1.67 0.47 1.65
N ILE A 74 -2.77 0.76 2.33
CA ILE A 74 -3.91 -0.14 2.52
C ILE A 74 -5.05 0.36 1.65
N THR A 75 -5.64 -0.54 0.86
CA THR A 75 -6.82 -0.25 0.03
C THR A 75 -7.99 -1.14 0.44
N ILE A 76 -9.18 -0.56 0.61
CA ILE A 76 -10.42 -1.28 0.94
C ILE A 76 -11.43 -1.08 -0.19
N TYR A 77 -11.95 -2.17 -0.74
CA TYR A 77 -12.89 -2.17 -1.86
C TYR A 77 -14.33 -2.40 -1.40
N TYR A 78 -15.32 -1.94 -2.19
CA TYR A 78 -16.74 -2.13 -1.88
C TYR A 78 -17.17 -3.62 -1.87
N ASN A 79 -16.49 -4.48 -2.63
CA ASN A 79 -16.69 -5.93 -2.66
C ASN A 79 -16.12 -6.68 -1.45
N LYS A 80 -15.57 -5.98 -0.44
CA LYS A 80 -14.88 -6.56 0.72
C LYS A 80 -13.55 -7.24 0.39
N MET A 81 -12.96 -6.92 -0.76
CA MET A 81 -11.55 -7.16 -0.95
C MET A 81 -10.74 -6.07 -0.28
N PHE A 82 -9.54 -6.43 0.11
CA PHE A 82 -8.54 -5.57 0.70
C PHE A 82 -7.23 -5.78 -0.04
N ALA A 83 -6.40 -4.75 -0.09
CA ALA A 83 -5.06 -4.86 -0.62
C ALA A 83 -4.08 -4.10 0.24
N VAL A 84 -2.84 -4.60 0.26
CA VAL A 84 -1.69 -3.88 0.78
C VAL A 84 -0.63 -3.78 -0.31
N SER A 85 -0.01 -2.61 -0.47
CA SER A 85 1.04 -2.38 -1.47
C SER A 85 2.06 -1.35 -1.01
N LYS A 86 3.15 -1.30 -1.78
CA LYS A 86 4.08 -0.18 -1.83
C LYS A 86 4.50 0.03 -3.28
N ASP A 87 3.64 0.71 -4.02
CA ASP A 87 3.75 0.90 -5.47
C ASP A 87 3.59 2.37 -5.92
N ARG A 88 3.25 3.29 -5.00
CA ARG A 88 3.20 4.73 -5.29
C ARG A 88 4.58 5.40 -5.18
N ASP A 89 5.34 5.03 -4.17
CA ASP A 89 6.70 5.51 -3.92
C ASP A 89 7.69 4.36 -4.10
N GLY A 90 8.22 4.23 -5.31
CA GLY A 90 9.18 3.19 -5.67
C GLY A 90 10.46 3.28 -4.83
N ILE A 91 11.02 2.12 -4.47
CA ILE A 91 12.27 2.02 -3.71
C ILE A 91 13.44 2.08 -4.68
N PHE A 92 14.36 3.01 -4.48
CA PHE A 92 15.51 3.18 -5.37
C PHE A 92 16.79 2.62 -4.77
N ILE A 93 17.45 1.72 -5.49
CA ILE A 93 18.68 1.04 -5.04
C ILE A 93 19.80 1.25 -6.06
N ASN A 94 20.97 1.71 -5.61
CA ASN A 94 22.10 2.02 -6.50
C ASN A 94 23.12 0.86 -6.64
N GLN A 95 23.05 -0.16 -5.79
CA GLN A 95 24.04 -1.24 -5.76
C GLN A 95 23.41 -2.64 -5.85
N LEU A 96 24.04 -3.52 -6.63
CA LEU A 96 23.58 -4.92 -6.79
C LEU A 96 23.58 -5.71 -5.46
N PRO A 97 24.56 -5.56 -4.54
CA PRO A 97 24.50 -6.22 -3.24
C PRO A 97 23.30 -5.79 -2.38
N ALA A 98 22.95 -4.50 -2.37
CA ALA A 98 21.76 -4.00 -1.67
C ALA A 98 20.47 -4.55 -2.29
N LEU A 99 20.40 -4.65 -3.63
CA LEU A 99 19.26 -5.27 -4.31
C LEU A 99 19.11 -6.75 -3.93
N LYS A 100 20.20 -7.51 -3.86
CA LYS A 100 20.17 -8.92 -3.43
C LYS A 100 19.68 -9.06 -2.00
N LYS A 101 20.16 -8.22 -1.07
CA LYS A 101 19.67 -8.20 0.32
C LYS A 101 18.18 -7.92 0.40
N MET A 102 17.67 -6.98 -0.41
CA MET A 102 16.24 -6.72 -0.49
C MET A 102 15.47 -7.97 -0.96
N ILE A 103 15.93 -8.63 -2.02
CA ILE A 103 15.32 -9.90 -2.49
C ILE A 103 15.28 -10.95 -1.37
N ASP A 104 16.38 -11.09 -0.62
CA ASP A 104 16.49 -12.06 0.48
C ASP A 104 15.53 -11.72 1.64
N ILE A 105 15.27 -10.45 1.92
CA ILE A 105 14.32 -10.02 2.97
C ILE A 105 12.88 -10.40 2.61
N PHE A 106 12.52 -10.24 1.34
CA PHE A 106 11.18 -10.53 0.85
C PHE A 106 10.97 -12.01 0.50
N TYR A 107 12.05 -12.80 0.46
CA TYR A 107 11.96 -14.23 0.19
C TYR A 107 11.11 -14.95 1.26
N GLY A 108 10.10 -15.71 0.80
CA GLY A 108 9.18 -16.43 1.69
C GLY A 108 8.05 -15.59 2.28
N THR A 109 7.98 -14.29 1.95
CA THR A 109 6.86 -13.40 2.29
C THR A 109 5.76 -13.49 1.22
N PRO A 110 4.52 -13.02 1.49
CA PRO A 110 3.48 -12.98 0.47
C PRO A 110 3.70 -11.91 -0.62
N PHE A 111 4.75 -11.10 -0.51
CA PHE A 111 5.01 -9.95 -1.39
C PHE A 111 5.96 -10.31 -2.52
N SER A 112 5.55 -10.03 -3.74
CA SER A 112 6.43 -10.05 -4.91
C SER A 112 7.18 -8.73 -5.06
N LEU A 113 8.40 -8.77 -5.56
CA LEU A 113 9.15 -7.58 -5.96
C LEU A 113 9.10 -7.41 -7.48
N GLN A 114 8.70 -6.22 -7.95
CA GLN A 114 8.88 -5.81 -9.33
C GLN A 114 10.14 -4.95 -9.44
N ILE A 115 11.15 -5.45 -10.13
CA ILE A 115 12.47 -4.82 -10.21
C ILE A 115 12.71 -4.34 -11.63
N LYS A 116 13.03 -3.05 -11.77
CA LYS A 116 13.33 -2.41 -13.05
C LYS A 116 14.66 -1.69 -12.97
N LYS A 117 15.58 -2.02 -13.88
CA LYS A 117 16.81 -1.24 -14.04
C LYS A 117 16.52 0.06 -14.78
N ILE A 118 16.87 1.19 -14.18
CA ILE A 118 16.76 2.49 -14.83
C ILE A 118 17.91 2.63 -15.83
N LYS A 119 17.57 2.99 -17.08
CA LYS A 119 18.52 3.16 -18.18
C LYS A 119 18.83 4.64 -18.39
N GLY A 120 19.98 4.94 -19.00
CA GLY A 120 20.37 6.31 -19.36
C GLY A 120 20.98 7.13 -18.21
N LEU A 121 21.35 6.47 -17.11
CA LEU A 121 22.10 7.08 -16.01
C LEU A 121 23.58 6.71 -16.12
N GLU A 122 24.45 7.60 -15.65
CA GLU A 122 25.90 7.35 -15.56
C GLU A 122 26.26 6.32 -14.46
N PHE A 123 25.30 5.99 -13.60
CA PHE A 123 25.42 5.03 -12.52
C PHE A 123 24.32 3.96 -12.57
N VAL A 124 24.51 2.86 -11.85
CA VAL A 124 23.49 1.80 -11.74
C VAL A 124 22.40 2.26 -10.77
N ARG A 125 21.14 2.20 -11.20
CA ARG A 125 19.98 2.41 -10.34
C ARG A 125 18.88 1.42 -10.69
N TYR A 126 18.27 0.85 -9.67
CA TYR A 126 17.09 0.00 -9.75
C TYR A 126 15.92 0.70 -9.07
N GLU A 127 14.76 0.57 -9.67
CA GLU A 127 13.45 0.91 -9.10
C GLU A 127 12.81 -0.41 -8.69
N VAL A 128 12.35 -0.49 -7.44
CA VAL A 128 11.69 -1.67 -6.88
C VAL A 128 10.33 -1.28 -6.34
N ASP A 129 9.29 -1.86 -6.94
CA ASP A 129 7.91 -1.72 -6.52
C ASP A 129 7.42 -3.01 -5.85
N ILE A 130 6.51 -2.86 -4.90
CA ILE A 130 5.84 -3.97 -4.20
C ILE A 130 4.35 -3.89 -4.56
N PRO A 131 3.90 -4.67 -5.56
CA PRO A 131 2.52 -4.63 -6.03
C PRO A 131 1.51 -5.02 -4.96
N LYS A 132 0.24 -4.67 -5.22
CA LYS A 132 -0.90 -5.06 -4.40
C LYS A 132 -0.96 -6.57 -4.18
N VAL A 133 -0.94 -6.96 -2.91
CA VAL A 133 -1.33 -8.28 -2.44
C VAL A 133 -2.77 -8.19 -1.94
N PHE A 134 -3.64 -9.02 -2.50
CA PHE A 134 -5.07 -8.99 -2.21
C PHE A 134 -5.47 -10.06 -1.18
N THR A 135 -6.46 -9.73 -0.35
CA THR A 135 -7.16 -10.68 0.52
C THR A 135 -8.64 -10.30 0.65
N ASN A 136 -9.49 -11.25 1.00
CA ASN A 136 -10.89 -11.02 1.37
C ASN A 136 -11.12 -11.09 2.90
N ASN A 137 -10.05 -11.23 3.68
CA ASN A 137 -10.06 -11.32 5.12
C ASN A 137 -9.33 -10.11 5.72
N PHE A 138 -10.05 -9.28 6.46
CA PHE A 138 -9.47 -8.10 7.08
C PHE A 138 -8.38 -8.42 8.11
N SER A 139 -8.50 -9.52 8.86
CA SER A 139 -7.46 -9.93 9.80
C SER A 139 -6.18 -10.35 9.07
N GLU A 140 -6.30 -10.97 7.89
CA GLU A 140 -5.15 -11.32 7.05
C GLU A 140 -4.49 -10.07 6.45
N LEU A 141 -5.29 -9.07 6.06
CA LEU A 141 -4.77 -7.76 5.63
C LEU A 141 -3.85 -7.16 6.68
N LEU A 142 -4.29 -7.11 7.94
CA LEU A 142 -3.49 -6.56 9.04
C LEU A 142 -2.18 -7.34 9.24
N VAL A 143 -2.20 -8.67 9.06
CA VAL A 143 -1.00 -9.51 9.10
C VAL A 143 -0.06 -9.17 7.94
N PHE A 144 -0.57 -9.05 6.72
CA PHE A 144 0.23 -8.67 5.56
C PHE A 144 0.84 -7.29 5.74
N THR A 145 0.06 -6.30 6.20
CA THR A 145 0.56 -4.96 6.50
C THR A 145 1.73 -5.00 7.49
N LYS A 146 1.59 -5.76 8.58
CA LYS A 146 2.67 -5.91 9.56
C LYS A 146 3.92 -6.58 8.96
N ILE A 147 3.74 -7.63 8.16
CA ILE A 147 4.88 -8.29 7.49
C ILE A 147 5.59 -7.31 6.55
N LEU A 148 4.83 -6.53 5.77
CA LEU A 148 5.41 -5.54 4.85
C LEU A 148 6.18 -4.47 5.62
N ASP A 149 5.57 -3.93 6.67
CA ASP A 149 6.17 -2.94 7.55
C ASP A 149 7.51 -3.45 8.14
N GLU A 150 7.52 -4.67 8.68
CA GLU A 150 8.74 -5.31 9.19
C GLU A 150 9.81 -5.51 8.09
N CYS A 151 9.40 -5.89 6.88
CA CYS A 151 10.31 -6.02 5.74
C CYS A 151 10.93 -4.68 5.37
N LEU A 152 10.13 -3.62 5.32
CA LEU A 152 10.61 -2.28 4.96
C LEU A 152 11.52 -1.69 6.03
N HIS A 153 11.22 -1.88 7.31
CA HIS A 153 12.15 -1.56 8.40
C HIS A 153 13.50 -2.28 8.28
N ARG A 154 13.50 -3.55 7.83
CA ARG A 154 14.74 -4.29 7.56
C ARG A 154 15.47 -3.74 6.34
N VAL A 155 14.74 -3.30 5.31
CA VAL A 155 15.32 -2.61 4.14
C VAL A 155 15.98 -1.29 4.53
N ASN A 156 15.30 -0.49 5.36
CA ASN A 156 15.75 0.85 5.72
C ASN A 156 17.16 0.83 6.33
N LYS A 157 17.43 -0.17 7.19
CA LYS A 157 18.73 -0.39 7.85
C LYS A 157 19.95 -0.50 6.94
N PHE A 158 19.80 -0.72 5.63
CA PHE A 158 20.94 -0.76 4.70
C PHE A 158 20.78 0.12 3.48
N VAL A 159 19.64 0.77 3.30
CA VAL A 159 19.46 1.80 2.27
C VAL A 159 19.99 3.15 2.77
N ASP A 160 19.84 3.46 4.07
CA ASP A 160 20.35 4.70 4.68
C ASP A 160 21.88 4.71 4.93
N ASN A 161 22.53 3.55 4.74
CA ASN A 161 23.97 3.38 4.98
C ASN A 161 24.84 3.46 3.71
N ASP A 162 24.27 3.91 2.57
CA ASP A 162 24.95 4.11 1.28
C ASP A 162 24.95 5.60 0.85
#